data_AF-A0A858C916-F1
#
_entry.id   AF-A0A858C916-F1
#
_cell.length_a   1.000
_cell.length_b   1.000
_cell.length_c   1.000
_cell.angle_alpha   90.00
_cell.angle_beta   90.00
_cell.angle_gamma   90.00
#
_symmetry.space_group_name_H-M   'P 1'
#
loop_
_entity.id
_entity.type
_entity.pdbx_description
1 polymer ?
#
loop_
_entity_poly.entity_id
_entity_poly.type
_entity_poly.pdbx_seq_one_letter_code
_entity_poly.pdbx_strand_id
1 'polypeptide(L)'
;MHNALNSSRSIQTIRDCTNMIASVPLRHWDDSLQIREMGTPGELKDQRFIITLKSDVEAGSFTIKLFAELMVLNNRLRFLVKPEKQFPEVVYCERQIFSDIESEIATFVKDKYSVDVSLVRTDKSMDMRLAN
;
A
#
# COMPACT_ATOMS: atom_id res chain seq x y z
N MET A 1 7.67 24.06 -0.98
CA MET A 1 6.35 23.55 -0.55
C MET A 1 6.16 22.19 -1.22
N HIS A 2 6.42 21.08 -0.54
CA HIS A 2 6.25 19.74 -1.11
C HIS A 2 4.77 19.37 -1.01
N ASN A 3 4.06 19.48 -2.14
CA ASN A 3 2.64 19.19 -2.22
C ASN A 3 2.42 17.69 -2.01
N ALA A 4 1.99 17.29 -0.82
CA ALA A 4 1.60 15.93 -0.46
C ALA A 4 0.23 15.53 -1.07
N LEU A 5 0.00 15.85 -2.35
CA LEU A 5 -1.34 15.86 -2.94
C LEU A 5 -1.52 15.10 -4.27
N ASN A 6 -0.46 14.53 -4.84
CA ASN A 6 -0.62 13.58 -5.96
C ASN A 6 -0.19 12.18 -5.53
N SER A 7 -1.05 11.55 -4.73
CA SER A 7 -1.05 10.13 -4.34
C SER A 7 -1.50 9.21 -5.49
N SER A 8 -1.26 9.64 -6.72
CA SER A 8 -1.58 8.92 -7.93
C SER A 8 -0.31 8.67 -8.73
N ARG A 9 -0.34 7.67 -9.60
CA ARG A 9 0.77 7.32 -10.51
C ARG A 9 0.24 7.19 -11.92
N SER A 10 1.07 7.45 -12.92
CA SER A 10 0.67 7.17 -14.29
C SER A 10 0.50 5.66 -14.48
N ILE A 11 -0.41 5.26 -15.36
CA ILE A 11 -0.59 3.83 -15.70
C ILE A 11 0.70 3.23 -16.28
N GLN A 12 1.51 4.03 -16.98
CA GLN A 12 2.83 3.63 -17.46
C GLN A 12 3.76 3.27 -16.30
N THR A 13 3.86 4.10 -15.25
CA THR A 13 4.66 3.76 -14.06
C THR A 13 4.15 2.48 -13.41
N ILE A 14 2.83 2.30 -13.29
CA ILE A 14 2.26 1.07 -12.73
C ILE A 14 2.63 -0.15 -13.59
N ARG A 15 2.53 -0.08 -14.92
CA ARG A 15 2.77 -1.22 -15.80
C ARG A 15 4.25 -1.52 -16.02
N ASP A 16 5.07 -0.49 -16.17
CA ASP A 16 6.43 -0.62 -16.70
C ASP A 16 7.50 -0.54 -15.61
N CYS A 17 7.16 0.02 -14.43
CA CYS A 17 8.11 0.23 -13.33
C CYS A 17 7.76 -0.56 -12.06
N THR A 18 6.73 -1.39 -12.10
CA THR A 18 6.34 -2.23 -10.95
C THR A 18 6.11 -3.67 -11.36
N ASN A 19 6.36 -4.59 -10.43
CA ASN A 19 6.03 -6.00 -10.59
C ASN A 19 4.93 -6.37 -9.59
N MET A 20 3.88 -7.03 -10.05
CA MET A 20 2.82 -7.53 -9.17
C MET A 20 3.35 -8.68 -8.33
N ILE A 21 3.19 -8.58 -7.01
CA ILE A 21 3.62 -9.61 -6.05
C ILE A 21 2.45 -10.39 -5.47
N ALA A 22 1.29 -9.75 -5.31
CA ALA A 22 0.09 -10.38 -4.76
C ALA A 22 -1.19 -9.67 -5.21
N SER A 23 -2.31 -10.37 -5.09
CA SER A 23 -3.65 -9.84 -5.32
C SER A 23 -4.55 -10.26 -4.16
N VAL A 24 -5.15 -9.30 -3.46
CA VAL A 24 -5.98 -9.55 -2.27
C VAL A 24 -7.43 -9.14 -2.56
N PRO A 25 -8.40 -10.06 -2.51
CA PRO A 25 -9.80 -9.73 -2.78
C PRO A 25 -10.39 -8.83 -1.69
N LEU A 26 -11.21 -7.86 -2.08
CA LEU A 26 -12.03 -7.10 -1.15
C LEU A 26 -13.31 -7.90 -0.84
N ARG A 27 -13.77 -7.91 0.41
CA ARG A 27 -14.89 -8.76 0.84
C ARG A 27 -16.26 -8.16 0.56
N HIS A 28 -16.35 -6.84 0.54
CA HIS A 28 -17.57 -6.06 0.38
C HIS A 28 -17.65 -5.38 -0.99
N TRP A 29 -16.68 -5.62 -1.87
CA TRP A 29 -16.56 -5.01 -3.18
C TRP A 29 -16.25 -6.10 -4.21
N ASP A 30 -16.81 -6.00 -5.42
CA ASP A 30 -16.43 -6.85 -6.54
C ASP A 30 -15.12 -6.35 -7.18
N ASP A 31 -14.07 -6.33 -6.36
CA ASP A 31 -12.74 -5.86 -6.74
C ASP A 31 -11.65 -6.50 -5.86
N SER A 32 -10.39 -6.25 -6.21
CA SER A 32 -9.23 -6.71 -5.46
C SER A 32 -8.13 -5.66 -5.42
N LEU A 33 -7.31 -5.69 -4.38
CA LEU A 33 -6.09 -4.90 -4.30
C LEU A 33 -4.95 -5.64 -4.96
N GLN A 34 -4.28 -4.98 -5.89
CA GLN A 34 -3.01 -5.44 -6.45
C GLN A 34 -1.87 -4.83 -5.65
N ILE A 35 -1.03 -5.68 -5.06
CA ILE A 35 0.20 -5.29 -4.38
C ILE A 35 1.35 -5.43 -5.37
N ARG A 36 2.10 -4.35 -5.57
CA ARG A 36 3.15 -4.25 -6.58
C ARG A 36 4.44 -3.73 -5.94
N GLU A 37 5.56 -4.38 -6.17
CA GLU A 37 6.87 -3.79 -5.81
C GLU A 37 7.28 -2.78 -6.87
N MET A 38 7.86 -1.64 -6.46
CA MET A 38 8.60 -0.80 -7.41
C MET A 38 9.95 -1.42 -7.71
N GLY A 39 10.29 -1.49 -9.00
CA GLY A 39 11.56 -2.02 -9.46
C GLY A 39 12.73 -1.10 -9.11
N THR A 40 13.43 -1.41 -8.02
CA THR A 40 14.82 -1.00 -7.83
C THR A 40 15.67 -2.25 -7.63
N PRO A 41 16.71 -2.48 -8.44
CA PRO A 41 17.55 -3.67 -8.29
C PRO A 41 18.39 -3.59 -7.00
N GLY A 42 18.23 -4.57 -6.11
CA GLY A 42 19.31 -5.03 -5.24
C GLY A 42 19.30 -4.65 -3.77
N GLU A 43 18.51 -3.67 -3.32
CA GLU A 43 18.53 -3.26 -1.90
C GLU A 43 17.12 -3.19 -1.30
N LEU A 44 16.93 -3.84 -0.14
CA LEU A 44 15.71 -3.74 0.67
C LEU A 44 15.50 -2.32 1.22
N LYS A 45 16.62 -1.61 1.44
CA LYS A 45 16.62 -0.25 1.94
C LYS A 45 15.88 0.63 0.94
N ASP A 46 14.83 1.30 1.41
CA ASP A 46 13.96 2.15 0.60
C ASP A 46 13.08 1.39 -0.42
N GLN A 47 12.97 0.05 -0.32
CA GLN A 47 12.05 -0.74 -1.15
C GLN A 47 10.62 -0.24 -0.96
N ARG A 48 9.95 0.04 -2.07
CA ARG A 48 8.57 0.55 -2.07
C ARG A 48 7.59 -0.48 -2.60
N PHE A 49 6.40 -0.42 -2.05
CA PHE A 49 5.24 -1.19 -2.47
C PHE A 49 4.10 -0.22 -2.80
N ILE A 50 3.51 -0.41 -3.97
CA ILE A 50 2.34 0.33 -4.43
C ILE A 50 1.15 -0.62 -4.39
N ILE A 51 0.04 -0.13 -3.86
CA ILE A 51 -1.22 -0.86 -3.80
C ILE A 51 -2.28 -0.09 -4.57
N THR A 52 -2.95 -0.76 -5.50
CA THR A 52 -4.01 -0.19 -6.35
C THR A 52 -5.23 -1.10 -6.38
N LEU A 53 -6.39 -0.55 -6.71
CA LEU A 53 -7.53 -1.38 -7.12
C LEU A 53 -7.24 -2.03 -8.48
N LYS A 54 -7.67 -3.28 -8.65
CA LYS A 54 -7.53 -4.00 -9.92
C LYS A 54 -8.36 -3.32 -11.00
N SER A 55 -9.60 -2.94 -10.69
CA SER A 55 -10.49 -2.26 -11.63
C SER A 55 -9.88 -0.97 -12.20
N ASP A 56 -9.21 -0.16 -11.37
CA ASP A 56 -8.56 1.07 -11.82
C ASP A 56 -7.44 0.80 -12.84
N VAL A 57 -6.64 -0.24 -12.61
CA VAL A 57 -5.54 -0.62 -13.52
C VAL A 57 -6.07 -1.17 -14.85
N GLU A 58 -7.18 -1.91 -14.81
CA GLU A 58 -7.83 -2.50 -15.97
C GLU A 58 -8.61 -1.47 -16.79
N ALA A 59 -9.26 -0.50 -16.14
CA ALA A 59 -9.96 0.61 -16.80
C ALA A 59 -9.01 1.48 -17.65
N GLY A 60 -7.70 1.43 -17.38
CA GLY A 60 -6.69 2.05 -18.25
C GLY A 60 -6.65 3.57 -18.20
N SER A 61 -7.14 4.18 -17.13
CA SER A 61 -7.05 5.63 -16.91
C SER A 61 -5.58 6.09 -16.95
N PHE A 62 -5.33 7.28 -17.51
CA PHE A 62 -3.97 7.84 -17.62
C PHE A 62 -3.24 7.92 -16.26
N THR A 63 -4.01 8.15 -15.20
CA THR A 63 -3.52 8.27 -13.83
C THR A 63 -4.36 7.41 -12.90
N ILE A 64 -3.68 6.60 -12.08
CA ILE A 64 -4.27 5.65 -11.13
C ILE A 64 -4.09 6.19 -9.73
N LYS A 65 -5.20 6.26 -8.98
CA LYS A 65 -5.18 6.62 -7.56
C LYS A 65 -4.66 5.43 -6.76
N LEU A 66 -3.69 5.66 -5.90
CA LEU A 66 -3.14 4.57 -5.09
C LEU A 66 -4.04 4.31 -3.89
N PHE A 67 -4.35 3.04 -3.63
CA PHE A 67 -4.94 2.65 -2.35
C PHE A 67 -3.97 2.94 -1.22
N ALA A 68 -2.72 2.48 -1.35
CA ALA A 68 -1.65 2.78 -0.41
C ALA A 68 -0.29 2.74 -1.11
N GLU A 69 0.70 3.37 -0.49
CA GLU A 69 2.10 3.23 -0.85
C GLU A 69 2.87 3.02 0.44
N LEU A 70 3.68 1.96 0.49
CA LEU A 70 4.49 1.60 1.64
C LEU A 70 5.97 1.62 1.28
N MET A 71 6.81 1.86 2.28
CA MET A 71 8.26 1.75 2.20
C MET A 71 8.78 0.90 3.35
N VAL A 72 9.79 0.08 3.07
CA VAL A 72 10.59 -0.59 4.11
C VAL A 72 11.61 0.39 4.66
N LEU A 73 11.50 0.69 5.95
CA LEU A 73 12.44 1.54 6.67
C LEU A 73 12.74 0.92 8.05
N ASN A 74 14.01 0.58 8.30
CA ASN A 74 14.46 -0.06 9.54
C ASN A 74 13.64 -1.33 9.87
N ASN A 75 13.50 -2.23 8.89
CA ASN A 75 12.74 -3.47 8.97
C ASN A 75 11.26 -3.28 9.36
N ARG A 76 10.69 -2.12 9.02
CA ARG A 76 9.29 -1.79 9.28
C ARG A 76 8.63 -1.27 8.01
N LEU A 77 7.39 -1.66 7.78
CA LEU A 77 6.57 -1.11 6.72
C LEU A 77 5.92 0.19 7.19
N ARG A 78 6.15 1.27 6.44
CA ARG A 78 5.58 2.60 6.72
C ARG A 78 4.79 3.11 5.53
N PHE A 79 3.60 3.62 5.80
CA PHE A 79 2.78 4.27 4.79
C PHE A 79 3.38 5.61 4.35
N LEU A 80 3.67 5.74 3.06
CA LEU A 80 3.90 7.01 2.37
C LEU A 80 2.56 7.61 1.90
N VAL A 81 1.68 6.75 1.39
CA VAL A 81 0.29 7.09 1.07
C VAL A 81 -0.61 6.26 1.96
N LYS A 82 -1.45 6.97 2.73
CA LYS A 82 -2.36 6.35 3.70
C LYS A 82 -3.71 6.00 3.05
N PRO A 83 -4.17 4.76 3.17
CA PRO A 83 -5.43 4.31 2.58
C PRO A 83 -6.66 5.02 3.15
N GLU A 84 -6.63 5.42 4.42
CA GLU A 84 -7.72 6.21 5.04
C GLU A 84 -7.94 7.56 4.35
N LYS A 85 -6.91 8.10 3.69
CA LYS A 85 -7.01 9.37 2.95
C LYS A 85 -7.42 9.18 1.51
N GLN A 86 -7.23 7.98 0.97
CA GLN A 86 -7.47 7.68 -0.44
C GLN A 86 -8.84 7.05 -0.64
N PHE A 87 -9.15 6.00 0.13
CA PHE A 87 -10.38 5.22 0.02
C PHE A 87 -10.97 4.97 1.42
N PRO A 88 -11.44 6.03 2.12
CA PRO A 88 -11.97 5.90 3.48
C PRO A 88 -13.13 4.89 3.58
N GLU A 89 -13.96 4.80 2.54
CA GLU A 89 -15.07 3.85 2.42
C GLU A 89 -14.60 2.40 2.36
N VAL A 90 -13.54 2.11 1.59
CA VAL A 90 -12.96 0.78 1.51
C VAL A 90 -12.35 0.42 2.87
N VAL A 91 -11.58 1.32 3.48
CA VAL A 91 -10.96 1.09 4.79
C VAL A 91 -11.99 0.84 5.89
N TYR A 92 -13.11 1.55 5.87
CA TYR A 92 -14.18 1.38 6.85
C TYR A 92 -14.77 -0.03 6.82
N CYS A 93 -15.00 -0.57 5.62
CA CYS A 93 -15.59 -1.89 5.41
C CYS A 93 -14.56 -3.04 5.50
N GLU A 94 -13.32 -2.79 5.09
CA GLU A 94 -12.29 -3.82 4.85
C GLU A 94 -11.20 -3.83 5.92
N ARG A 95 -11.55 -3.79 7.21
CA ARG A 95 -10.54 -3.65 8.28
C ARG A 95 -9.47 -4.74 8.30
N GLN A 96 -9.81 -5.95 7.84
CA GLN A 96 -8.89 -7.09 7.78
C GLN A 96 -7.85 -6.97 6.65
N ILE A 97 -8.12 -6.13 5.64
CA ILE A 97 -7.28 -5.99 4.44
C ILE A 97 -5.84 -5.61 4.77
N PHE A 98 -5.65 -4.86 5.85
CA PHE A 98 -4.33 -4.42 6.24
C PHE A 98 -3.46 -5.54 6.81
N SER A 99 -4.07 -6.54 7.45
CA SER A 99 -3.36 -7.73 7.92
C SER A 99 -3.00 -8.62 6.73
N ASP A 100 -3.89 -8.71 5.74
CA ASP A 100 -3.63 -9.43 4.50
C ASP A 100 -2.49 -8.76 3.71
N ILE A 101 -2.54 -7.43 3.54
CA ILE A 101 -1.46 -6.63 2.91
C ILE A 101 -0.13 -6.83 3.64
N GLU A 102 -0.13 -6.74 4.97
CA GLU A 102 1.08 -6.93 5.78
C GLU A 102 1.65 -8.33 5.58
N SER A 103 0.80 -9.37 5.61
CA SER A 103 1.21 -10.76 5.42
C SER A 103 1.86 -11.00 4.05
N GLU A 104 1.23 -10.50 2.98
CA GLU A 104 1.76 -10.64 1.61
C GLU A 104 3.11 -9.94 1.45
N ILE A 105 3.23 -8.70 1.93
CA ILE A 105 4.49 -7.95 1.84
C ILE A 105 5.56 -8.57 2.74
N ALA A 106 5.22 -8.98 3.96
CA ALA A 106 6.17 -9.60 4.87
C ALA A 106 6.72 -10.93 4.32
N THR A 107 5.85 -11.76 3.77
CA THR A 107 6.23 -13.01 3.09
C THR A 107 7.18 -12.71 1.93
N PHE A 108 6.80 -11.77 1.06
CA PHE A 108 7.65 -11.38 -0.07
C PHE A 108 9.03 -10.88 0.36
N VAL A 109 9.09 -10.00 1.37
CA VAL A 109 10.34 -9.44 1.86
C VAL A 109 11.21 -10.52 2.51
N LYS A 110 10.60 -11.45 3.24
CA LYS A 110 11.29 -12.58 3.84
C LYS A 110 11.90 -13.49 2.78
N ASP A 111 11.13 -13.83 1.75
CA ASP A 111 11.58 -14.74 0.69
C ASP A 111 12.68 -14.11 -0.18
N LYS A 112 12.56 -12.83 -0.51
CA LYS A 112 13.49 -12.14 -1.41
C LYS A 112 14.74 -11.59 -0.70
N TYR A 113 14.61 -11.13 0.54
CA TYR A 113 15.67 -10.42 1.26
C TYR A 113 16.08 -11.06 2.59
N SER A 114 15.41 -12.14 3.04
CA SER A 114 15.67 -12.80 4.33
C SER A 114 15.53 -11.85 5.54
N VAL A 115 14.57 -10.93 5.48
CA VAL A 115 14.28 -9.96 6.56
C VAL A 115 12.82 -10.06 6.97
N ASP A 116 12.56 -10.11 8.28
CA ASP A 116 11.21 -9.97 8.81
C ASP A 116 10.84 -8.48 8.93
N VAL A 117 9.65 -8.13 8.44
CA VAL A 117 9.10 -6.77 8.51
C VAL A 117 7.69 -6.79 9.07
N SER A 118 7.31 -5.69 9.73
CA SER A 118 5.97 -5.51 10.29
C SER A 118 5.41 -4.13 9.96
N LEU A 119 4.10 -4.04 9.82
CA LEU A 119 3.39 -2.78 9.56
C LEU A 119 3.32 -1.91 10.80
N VAL A 120 3.77 -0.67 10.68
CA VAL A 120 3.63 0.31 11.76
C VAL A 120 2.28 0.98 11.63
N ARG A 121 1.30 0.49 12.39
CA ARG A 121 0.06 1.24 12.64
C ARG A 121 0.26 2.06 13.90
N THR A 122 0.27 3.39 13.75
CA THR A 122 0.05 4.26 14.90
C THR A 122 -1.43 4.13 15.22
N ASP A 123 -1.78 3.30 16.20
CA ASP A 123 -3.14 3.32 16.74
C ASP A 123 -3.41 4.74 17.22
N LYS A 124 -4.24 5.47 16.48
CA LYS A 124 -4.99 6.59 17.05
C LYS A 124 -6.13 6.02 17.90
N SER A 125 -5.76 5.25 18.91
CA SER A 125 -6.62 4.90 20.03
C SER A 125 -6.19 5.71 21.25
N MET A 126 -5.99 7.03 21.10
CA MET A 126 -5.87 8.04 22.17
C MET A 126 -5.81 9.44 21.53
N ASP A 127 -6.96 10.00 21.14
CA ASP A 127 -7.15 11.44 20.90
C ASP A 127 -8.60 11.85 21.25
N MET A 128 -9.18 11.22 22.28
CA MET A 128 -10.38 11.69 23.00
C MET A 128 -10.16 11.58 24.52
N ARG A 129 -9.05 12.15 24.99
CA ARG A 129 -8.92 12.61 26.38
C ARG A 129 -8.22 13.95 26.30
N LEU A 130 -8.78 14.94 27.00
CA LEU A 130 -8.38 16.35 27.09
C LEU A 130 -9.12 17.29 26.11
N ALA A 131 -10.42 17.43 26.32
CA ALA A 131 -10.97 18.78 26.47
C ALA A 131 -11.65 18.79 27.86
N ASN A 132 -10.95 19.39 28.82
CA ASN A 132 -11.55 19.89 30.06
C ASN A 132 -12.43 21.10 29.71
#